data_AF-A0A559JMB5-F1
#
_entry.id   AF-A0A559JMB5-F1
#
_cell.length_a   1.000
_cell.length_b   1.000
_cell.length_c   1.000
_cell.angle_alpha   90.00
_cell.angle_beta   90.00
_cell.angle_gamma   90.00
#
_symmetry.space_group_name_H-M   'P 1'
#
loop_
_entity.id
_entity.type
_entity.pdbx_description
1 polymer ?
#
loop_
_entity_poly.entity_id
_entity_poly.type
_entity_poly.pdbx_seq_one_letter_code
_entity_poly.pdbx_strand_id
1 'polypeptide(L)'
;MMNKKVVGLGEIACSNNEEDTIITYALSSCVAVTAYCPINKVAGMIHIVLPKPNSEKDERHRPGYYATTGARSEATSAARWR
;
A
#
# COMPACT_ATOMS: atom_id res chain seq x y z
N MET A 1 15.25 -16.73 -4.43
CA MET A 1 15.83 -15.38 -4.69
C MET A 1 14.95 -14.39 -3.97
N MET A 2 15.49 -13.58 -3.06
CA MET A 2 14.72 -12.52 -2.40
C MET A 2 14.27 -11.49 -3.44
N ASN A 3 12.96 -11.34 -3.65
CA ASN A 3 12.42 -10.37 -4.59
C ASN A 3 12.00 -9.10 -3.83
N LYS A 4 12.59 -7.95 -4.18
CA LYS A 4 12.29 -6.68 -3.53
C LYS A 4 11.19 -5.95 -4.29
N LYS A 5 10.07 -5.69 -3.64
CA LYS A 5 8.98 -4.85 -4.17
C LYS A 5 9.13 -3.45 -3.58
N VAL A 6 9.63 -2.52 -4.39
CA VAL A 6 9.75 -1.12 -3.99
C VAL A 6 8.40 -0.43 -4.16
N VAL A 7 7.94 0.28 -3.11
CA VAL A 7 6.69 1.04 -3.09
C VAL A 7 7.01 2.53 -3.16
N GLY A 8 6.57 3.17 -4.23
CA GLY A 8 6.70 4.61 -4.46
C GLY A 8 5.54 5.43 -3.86
N LEU A 9 5.59 6.74 -4.10
CA LEU A 9 4.63 7.71 -3.56
C LEU A 9 3.20 7.46 -4.07
N GLY A 10 2.30 7.08 -3.15
CA GLY A 10 0.91 6.75 -3.45
C GLY A 10 0.71 5.40 -4.12
N GLU A 11 1.73 4.54 -4.09
CA GLU A 11 1.64 3.17 -4.57
C GLU A 11 1.26 2.21 -3.45
N ILE A 12 0.75 1.06 -3.87
CA ILE A 12 0.36 -0.05 -3.01
C ILE A 12 1.02 -1.30 -3.56
N ALA A 13 1.68 -2.07 -2.71
CA ALA A 13 2.20 -3.38 -3.05
C ALA A 13 1.67 -4.43 -2.08
N CYS A 14 1.41 -5.61 -2.61
CA CYS A 14 1.12 -6.79 -1.83
C CYS A 14 1.96 -7.98 -2.30
N SER A 15 2.25 -8.90 -1.39
CA SER A 15 2.84 -10.18 -1.72
C SER A 15 2.34 -11.28 -0.80
N ASN A 16 2.07 -12.44 -1.39
CA ASN A 16 1.77 -13.70 -0.71
C ASN A 16 2.97 -14.67 -0.75
N ASN A 17 4.14 -14.19 -1.15
CA ASN A 17 5.38 -14.95 -1.15
C ASN A 17 6.23 -14.55 0.06
N GLU A 18 6.56 -15.52 0.92
CA GLU A 18 7.34 -15.31 2.14
C GLU A 18 8.78 -14.84 1.88
N GLU A 19 9.29 -15.09 0.67
CA GLU A 19 10.63 -14.68 0.24
C GLU A 19 10.68 -13.23 -0.28
N ASP A 20 9.52 -12.59 -0.47
CA ASP A 20 9.45 -11.23 -0.97
C ASP A 20 9.66 -10.21 0.15
N THR A 21 10.40 -9.15 -0.14
CA THR A 21 10.55 -7.99 0.76
C THR A 21 9.83 -6.79 0.16
N ILE A 22 8.81 -6.28 0.84
CA ILE A 22 8.14 -5.01 0.46
C ILE A 22 8.87 -3.87 1.17
N ILE A 23 9.36 -2.90 0.40
CA ILE A 23 10.18 -1.79 0.90
C ILE A 23 9.71 -0.46 0.32
N THR A 24 9.77 0.59 1.11
CA THR A 24 9.57 1.97 0.64
C THR A 24 10.75 2.82 1.09
N TYR A 25 11.06 3.86 0.33
CA TYR A 25 12.14 4.79 0.62
C TYR A 25 11.59 6.21 0.77
N ALA A 26 12.40 7.11 1.34
CA ALA A 26 12.12 8.54 1.45
C ALA A 26 10.83 8.91 2.23
N LEU A 27 10.53 8.19 3.32
CA LEU A 27 9.49 8.58 4.28
C LEU A 27 9.98 9.73 5.15
N SER A 28 9.77 10.97 4.69
CA SER A 28 9.96 12.17 5.52
C SER A 28 8.69 12.47 6.30
N SER A 29 7.83 13.38 5.82
CA SER A 29 6.50 13.64 6.41
C SER A 29 5.42 12.65 5.99
N CYS A 30 5.73 11.78 5.02
CA CYS A 30 4.81 10.77 4.50
C CYS A 30 4.71 9.57 5.45
N VAL A 31 3.62 8.80 5.34
CA VAL A 31 3.34 7.67 6.22
C VAL A 31 3.21 6.40 5.39
N ALA A 32 3.94 5.35 5.77
CA ALA A 32 3.70 4.02 5.25
C ALA A 32 2.79 3.25 6.20
N VAL A 33 1.75 2.62 5.66
CA VAL A 33 0.90 1.67 6.40
C VAL A 33 1.20 0.28 5.87
N THR A 34 1.33 -0.67 6.77
CA THR A 34 1.59 -2.08 6.45
C THR A 34 0.58 -2.96 7.15
N ALA A 35 0.16 -4.00 6.45
CA ALA A 35 -0.71 -5.04 6.98
C ALA A 35 -0.12 -6.41 6.68
N TYR A 36 -0.17 -7.31 7.66
CA TYR A 36 0.28 -8.69 7.52
C TYR A 36 -0.76 -9.66 8.05
N CYS A 37 -1.12 -10.66 7.24
CA CYS A 37 -2.01 -11.74 7.62
C CYS A 37 -1.18 -13.03 7.81
N PRO A 38 -0.99 -13.51 9.06
CA PRO A 38 -0.17 -14.70 9.31
C PRO A 38 -0.83 -16.01 8.85
N ILE A 39 -2.16 -16.04 8.72
CA ILE A 39 -2.91 -17.23 8.29
C ILE A 39 -2.69 -17.48 6.79
N ASN A 40 -2.84 -16.43 5.98
CA ASN A 40 -2.69 -16.51 4.51
C ASN A 40 -1.26 -16.17 4.05
N LYS A 41 -0.37 -15.79 4.97
CA LYS A 41 1.02 -15.37 4.69
C LYS A 41 1.10 -14.26 3.64
N VAL A 42 0.21 -13.27 3.76
CA VAL A 42 0.14 -12.13 2.84
C VAL A 42 0.52 -10.85 3.56
N ALA A 43 1.44 -10.10 2.96
CA ALA A 43 1.84 -8.77 3.38
C ALA A 43 1.39 -7.72 2.37
N GLY A 44 0.99 -6.54 2.85
CA GLY A 44 0.68 -5.36 2.07
C GLY A 44 1.37 -4.12 2.63
N MET A 45 1.69 -3.17 1.77
CA MET A 45 2.18 -1.84 2.13
C MET A 45 1.60 -0.79 1.20
N ILE A 46 1.26 0.36 1.76
CA ILE A 46 0.89 1.58 1.06
C ILE A 46 1.77 2.74 1.53
N HIS A 47 2.21 3.58 0.60
CA HIS A 47 2.92 4.83 0.91
C HIS A 47 1.98 6.03 0.72
N ILE A 48 1.43 6.51 1.83
CA ILE A 48 0.48 7.63 1.87
C ILE A 48 1.24 8.95 1.90
N VAL A 49 0.82 9.88 1.03
CA VAL A 49 1.45 11.20 0.88
C VAL A 49 0.60 12.32 1.49
N LEU A 50 -0.73 12.20 1.44
CA LEU A 50 -1.67 13.19 1.99
C LEU A 50 -2.78 12.54 2.81
N PRO A 51 -3.42 13.27 3.74
CA PRO A 51 -4.51 12.71 4.55
C PRO A 51 -5.81 12.50 3.76
N LYS A 52 -6.18 13.43 2.88
CA LYS A 52 -7.44 13.39 2.12
C LYS A 52 -7.30 14.07 0.74
N PRO A 53 -8.10 13.65 -0.26
CA PRO A 53 -8.17 14.31 -1.55
C PRO A 53 -8.89 15.67 -1.44
N ASN A 54 -8.51 16.62 -2.29
CA ASN A 54 -9.19 17.92 -2.40
C ASN A 54 -10.40 17.85 -3.35
N SER A 55 -10.43 16.87 -4.26
CA SER A 55 -11.53 16.65 -5.19
C SER A 55 -11.76 15.15 -5.45
N GLU A 56 -12.98 14.78 -5.83
CA GLU A 56 -13.30 13.38 -6.19
C GLU A 56 -12.51 12.88 -7.42
N LYS A 57 -12.07 13.79 -8.30
CA LYS A 57 -11.27 13.44 -9.46
C LYS A 57 -9.87 12.97 -9.03
N ASP A 58 -9.30 13.61 -8.01
CA ASP A 58 -7.99 13.26 -7.47
C ASP A 58 -8.02 11.92 -6.72
N GLU A 59 -9.11 11.66 -5.99
CA GLU A 59 -9.38 10.38 -5.34
C GLU A 59 -9.33 9.21 -6.32
N ARG A 60 -10.02 9.34 -7.47
CA ARG A 60 -10.10 8.26 -8.48
C ARG A 60 -8.79 8.02 -9.20
N HIS A 61 -7.98 9.06 -9.43
CA HIS A 61 -6.72 8.92 -10.16
C HIS A 61 -5.62 8.29 -9.30
N ARG A 62 -5.60 8.57 -7.99
CA ARG A 62 -4.52 8.14 -7.10
C ARG A 62 -5.05 7.69 -5.75
N PRO A 63 -5.78 6.56 -5.68
CA PRO A 63 -6.38 6.10 -4.44
C PRO A 63 -5.34 5.72 -3.37
N GLY A 64 -4.12 5.32 -3.75
CA GLY A 64 -3.05 5.03 -2.79
C GLY A 64 -2.35 6.27 -2.22
N TYR A 65 -2.59 7.46 -2.78
CA TYR A 65 -1.90 8.69 -2.39
C TYR A 65 -2.48 9.32 -1.12
N TYR A 66 -3.75 9.03 -0.81
CA TYR A 66 -4.47 9.61 0.32
C TYR A 66 -4.80 8.57 1.39
N ALA A 67 -4.79 8.96 2.67
CA ALA A 67 -5.11 8.05 3.76
C ALA A 67 -6.56 7.55 3.71
N THR A 68 -7.51 8.45 3.42
CA THR A 68 -8.95 8.14 3.38
C THR A 68 -9.31 7.10 2.31
N THR A 69 -8.58 7.09 1.21
CA THR A 69 -8.84 6.21 0.05
C THR A 69 -7.91 5.00 0.04
N GLY A 70 -6.68 5.20 0.51
CA GLY A 70 -5.60 4.23 0.51
C GLY A 70 -5.84 3.06 1.45
N ALA A 71 -6.34 3.34 2.66
CA ALA A 71 -6.71 2.28 3.60
C ALA A 71 -7.82 1.37 3.04
N ARG A 72 -8.76 1.95 2.26
CA ARG A 72 -9.84 1.20 1.62
C ARG A 72 -9.35 0.38 0.42
N SER A 73 -8.42 0.92 -0.36
CA SER A 73 -7.86 0.23 -1.52
C SER A 73 -6.87 -0.87 -1.12
N GLU A 74 -6.15 -0.72 -0.01
CA GLU A 74 -5.36 -1.81 0.59
C GLU A 74 -6.27 -2.96 1.01
N ALA A 75 -7.38 -2.69 1.69
CA ALA A 75 -8.37 -3.70 2.06
C ALA A 75 -9.05 -4.36 0.83
N THR A 76 -9.20 -3.63 -0.28
CA THR A 76 -9.78 -4.19 -1.53
C THR A 76 -8.77 -5.04 -2.29
N SER A 77 -7.50 -4.63 -2.28
CA SER A 77 -6.39 -5.45 -2.74
C SER A 77 -6.24 -6.69 -1.85
N ALA A 78 -6.60 -6.56 -0.57
CA ALA A 78 -6.70 -7.65 0.39
C ALA A 78 -7.81 -8.65 0.13
N ALA A 79 -8.94 -8.22 -0.45
CA ALA A 79 -9.98 -9.13 -0.89
C ALA A 79 -9.53 -10.04 -2.06
N ARG A 80 -8.43 -9.69 -2.76
CA ARG A 80 -7.77 -10.55 -3.75
C ARG A 80 -6.75 -11.53 -3.13
N TRP A 81 -6.57 -11.54 -1.80
CA TRP A 81 -5.64 -12.43 -1.09
C TRP A 81 -6.20 -13.85 -0.87
N ARG A 82 -7.06 -14.31 -1.79
CA ARG A 82 -7.55 -15.70 -1.84
C ARG A 82 -6.64 -16.56 -2.68
#